data_AF-A0A920NSU9-F1
#
_entry.id   AF-A0A920NSU9-F1
#
_cell.length_a   1.000
_cell.length_b   1.000
_cell.length_c   1.000
_cell.angle_alpha   90.00
_cell.angle_beta   90.00
_cell.angle_gamma   90.00
#
_symmetry.space_group_name_H-M   'P 1'
#
loop_
_entity.id
_entity.type
_entity.pdbx_description
1 polymer ?
#
loop_
_entity_poly.entity_id
_entity_poly.type
_entity_poly.pdbx_seq_one_letter_code
_entity_poly.pdbx_strand_id
1 'polypeptide(L)'
;MRGKSPGFSYAQSDYLRKVISKPSLGHVIPRWKRKFISGVVNRGYTQKLAQTLWQMIQSFSGYSFCKPHSASYAMLSFTCAYLKAHFPAEFLAAVIANQGGFYSPYAYLSEARRFGIHIMPPHINRSFREYRGRKDRIRMGFMAIHNLQAKAIDTILNERKSGDFVSLADFLARVDIGLSDAMALTNAGCFAELEPEITHKDIAFRAAHFYLQNESREPLTVPRLQAICPVKKNENLK
;
A
#
# COMPACT_ATOMS: atom_id res chain seq x y z
N MET A 1 2.53 4.38 35.99
CA MET A 1 2.20 5.03 37.28
C MET A 1 1.14 4.20 37.99
N ARG A 2 1.60 3.23 38.79
CA ARG A 2 0.78 2.49 39.76
C ARG A 2 0.63 3.40 40.98
N GLY A 3 -0.45 4.17 41.06
CA GLY A 3 -0.69 5.11 42.14
C GLY A 3 -2.11 4.96 42.67
N LYS A 4 -2.26 4.44 43.88
CA LYS A 4 -3.53 4.29 44.58
C LYS A 4 -4.09 5.68 44.88
N SER A 5 -5.09 6.13 44.11
CA SER A 5 -5.72 7.43 44.35
C SER A 5 -6.20 7.53 45.81
N PRO A 6 -5.98 8.66 46.50
CA PRO A 6 -6.52 8.88 47.83
C PRO A 6 -8.02 8.59 47.89
N GLY A 7 -8.40 7.65 48.76
CA GLY A 7 -9.80 7.29 49.00
C GLY A 7 -10.50 6.40 47.97
N PHE A 8 -9.81 5.86 46.94
CA PHE A 8 -10.43 4.99 45.93
C PHE A 8 -9.73 3.65 45.72
N SER A 9 -10.51 2.61 45.46
CA SER A 9 -10.03 1.38 44.83
C SER A 9 -9.78 1.59 43.33
N TYR A 10 -9.12 0.63 42.67
CA TYR A 10 -8.93 0.67 41.22
C TYR A 10 -10.27 0.71 40.47
N ALA A 11 -11.24 -0.11 40.88
CA ALA A 11 -12.57 -0.13 40.29
C ALA A 11 -13.30 1.22 40.46
N GLN A 12 -13.19 1.84 41.64
CA GLN A 12 -13.75 3.16 41.90
C GLN A 12 -13.07 4.26 41.07
N SER A 13 -11.76 4.15 40.85
CA SER A 13 -11.00 5.09 40.03
C SER A 13 -11.36 4.98 38.55
N ASP A 14 -11.54 3.77 38.00
CA ASP A 14 -12.01 3.59 36.61
C ASP A 14 -13.46 4.03 36.44
N TYR A 15 -14.33 3.76 37.42
CA TYR A 15 -15.70 4.26 37.39
C TYR A 15 -15.75 5.78 37.40
N LEU A 16 -14.94 6.43 38.25
CA LEU A 16 -14.81 7.89 38.27
C LEU A 16 -14.32 8.44 36.93
N ARG A 17 -13.33 7.80 36.29
CA ARG A 17 -12.87 8.17 34.93
C ARG A 17 -14.04 8.14 33.94
N LYS A 18 -14.83 7.06 33.92
CA LYS A 18 -16.00 6.91 33.04
C LYS A 18 -17.07 7.98 33.29
N VAL A 19 -17.33 8.30 34.56
CA VAL A 19 -18.28 9.34 34.96
C VAL A 19 -17.83 10.72 34.48
N ILE A 20 -16.55 11.08 34.69
CA ILE A 20 -15.99 12.37 34.29
C ILE A 20 -16.03 12.55 32.77
N SER A 21 -15.82 11.47 32.00
CA SER A 21 -15.86 11.50 30.53
C SER A 21 -17.27 11.54 29.92
N LYS A 22 -18.34 11.33 30.70
CA LYS A 22 -19.72 11.27 30.20
C LYS A 22 -20.53 12.48 30.69
N PRO A 23 -20.91 13.42 29.81
CA PRO A 23 -21.67 14.61 30.20
C PRO A 23 -22.98 14.27 30.94
N SER A 24 -23.68 13.21 30.54
CA SER A 24 -24.94 12.75 31.17
C SER A 24 -24.79 12.32 32.64
N LEU A 25 -23.56 11.99 33.07
CA LEU A 25 -23.26 11.59 34.44
C LEU A 25 -22.71 12.77 35.28
N GLY A 26 -22.81 14.01 34.80
CA GLY A 26 -22.32 15.19 35.52
C GLY A 26 -22.88 15.33 36.94
N HIS A 27 -24.14 14.95 37.16
CA HIS A 27 -24.84 15.06 38.44
C HIS A 27 -24.21 14.21 39.57
N VAL A 28 -23.48 13.12 39.25
CA VAL A 28 -22.79 12.31 40.28
C VAL A 28 -21.40 12.85 40.64
N ILE A 29 -20.81 13.75 39.84
CA ILE A 29 -19.46 14.29 40.04
C ILE A 29 -19.26 14.94 41.42
N PRO A 30 -20.20 15.75 41.97
CA PRO A 30 -20.05 16.36 43.29
C PRO A 30 -19.89 15.35 44.43
N ARG A 31 -20.55 14.19 44.34
CA ARG A 31 -20.40 13.09 45.32
C ARG A 31 -18.98 12.54 45.31
N TRP A 32 -18.43 12.31 44.11
CA TRP A 32 -17.06 11.83 43.93
C TRP A 32 -16.01 12.85 44.38
N LYS A 33 -16.25 14.15 44.12
CA LYS A 33 -15.40 15.25 44.60
C LYS A 33 -15.28 15.24 46.12
N ARG A 34 -16.41 15.17 46.84
CA ARG A 34 -16.40 15.11 48.31
C ARG A 34 -15.60 13.91 48.81
N LYS A 35 -15.86 12.72 48.26
CA LYS A 35 -15.13 11.50 48.65
C LYS A 35 -13.62 11.59 48.37
N PHE A 36 -13.22 12.18 47.26
CA PHE A 36 -11.80 12.42 46.94
C PHE A 36 -11.15 13.38 47.94
N ILE A 37 -11.77 14.54 48.18
CA ILE A 37 -11.24 15.55 49.11
C ILE A 37 -11.09 14.96 50.51
N SER A 38 -12.12 14.29 51.04
CA SER A 38 -12.04 13.61 52.34
C SER A 38 -10.95 12.53 52.35
N GLY A 39 -10.81 11.76 51.26
CA GLY A 39 -9.76 10.74 51.13
C GLY A 39 -8.33 11.30 51.11
N VAL A 40 -8.13 12.51 50.58
CA VAL A 40 -6.84 13.23 50.59
C VAL A 40 -6.56 13.80 51.99
N VAL A 41 -7.55 14.45 52.62
CA VAL A 41 -7.42 15.04 53.96
C VAL A 41 -7.15 13.97 55.02
N ASN A 42 -7.85 12.83 54.96
CA ASN A 42 -7.63 11.71 55.88
C ASN A 42 -6.23 11.07 55.76
N ARG A 43 -5.49 11.37 54.69
CA ARG A 43 -4.09 10.98 54.51
C ARG A 43 -3.09 12.03 55.02
N GLY A 44 -3.56 13.09 55.68
CA GLY A 44 -2.74 14.14 56.29
C GLY A 44 -2.43 15.34 55.39
N TYR A 45 -3.04 15.42 54.20
CA TYR A 45 -2.82 16.53 53.25
C TYR A 45 -3.81 17.68 53.46
N THR A 46 -3.43 18.89 53.06
CA THR A 46 -4.31 20.07 53.19
C THR A 46 -5.49 20.02 52.23
N GLN A 47 -6.62 20.60 52.66
CA GLN A 47 -7.81 20.73 51.80
C GLN A 47 -7.53 21.55 50.54
N LYS A 48 -6.68 22.59 50.64
CA LYS A 48 -6.27 23.41 49.48
C LYS A 48 -5.59 22.54 48.42
N LEU A 49 -4.63 21.70 48.81
CA LEU A 49 -3.99 20.75 47.90
C LEU A 49 -5.00 19.78 47.27
N ALA A 50 -5.92 19.23 48.07
CA ALA A 50 -6.96 18.34 47.57
C ALA A 50 -7.85 18.99 46.50
N GLN A 51 -8.21 20.26 46.68
CA GLN A 51 -8.99 21.03 45.71
C GLN A 51 -8.21 21.28 44.42
N THR A 52 -6.93 21.64 44.51
CA THR A 52 -6.05 21.82 43.34
C THR A 52 -5.92 20.51 42.55
N LEU A 53 -5.64 19.38 43.22
CA LEU A 53 -5.55 18.08 42.57
C LEU A 53 -6.86 17.68 41.87
N TRP A 54 -8.01 17.96 42.50
CA TRP A 54 -9.31 17.71 41.89
C TRP A 54 -9.54 18.57 40.63
N GLN A 55 -9.17 19.85 40.67
CA GLN A 55 -9.26 20.74 39.50
C GLN A 55 -8.39 20.22 38.35
N MET A 56 -7.18 19.73 38.63
CA MET A 56 -6.33 19.08 37.63
C MET A 56 -7.01 17.83 37.05
N ILE A 57 -7.60 16.97 37.88
CA ILE A 57 -8.33 15.78 37.39
C ILE A 57 -9.51 16.19 36.48
N GLN A 58 -10.26 17.24 36.85
CA GLN A 58 -11.37 17.73 36.02
C GLN A 58 -10.90 18.37 34.71
N SER A 59 -9.78 19.10 34.70
CA SER A 59 -9.26 19.73 33.48
C SER A 59 -8.76 18.72 32.45
N PHE A 60 -8.37 17.51 32.87
CA PHE A 60 -8.05 16.39 31.96
C PHE A 60 -9.28 15.70 31.36
N SER A 61 -10.50 16.07 31.75
CA SER A 61 -11.72 15.54 31.14
C SER A 61 -11.80 15.96 29.66
N GLY A 62 -12.02 14.99 28.77
CA GLY A 62 -12.06 15.19 27.32
C GLY A 62 -10.73 14.97 26.59
N TYR A 63 -9.59 15.03 27.29
CA TYR A 63 -8.24 14.84 26.71
C TYR A 63 -7.49 13.63 27.29
N SER A 64 -8.17 12.79 28.06
CA SER A 64 -7.56 11.58 28.63
C SER A 64 -7.48 10.43 27.61
N PHE A 65 -6.31 9.81 27.49
CA PHE A 65 -6.06 8.70 26.57
C PHE A 65 -5.84 7.37 27.30
N CYS A 66 -6.25 6.28 26.65
CA CYS A 66 -6.04 4.92 27.15
C CYS A 66 -4.58 4.48 26.91
N LYS A 67 -3.76 4.48 27.97
CA LYS A 67 -2.31 4.16 27.85
C LYS A 67 -2.00 2.84 27.14
N PRO A 68 -2.67 1.70 27.43
CA PRO A 68 -2.42 0.46 26.70
C PRO A 68 -2.70 0.56 25.20
N HIS A 69 -3.78 1.26 24.82
CA HIS A 69 -4.14 1.47 23.42
C HIS A 69 -3.10 2.35 22.71
N SER A 70 -2.69 3.45 23.34
CA SER A 70 -1.64 4.31 22.79
C SER A 70 -0.29 3.57 22.67
N ALA A 71 0.05 2.72 23.65
CA ALA A 71 1.28 1.92 23.61
C ALA A 71 1.29 0.91 22.46
N SER A 72 0.18 0.21 22.19
CA SER A 72 0.12 -0.74 21.07
C SER A 72 0.29 -0.06 19.71
N TYR A 73 -0.34 1.11 19.51
CA TYR A 73 -0.17 1.90 18.28
C TYR A 73 1.23 2.50 18.14
N ALA A 74 1.82 2.96 19.25
CA ALA A 74 3.20 3.46 19.26
C ALA A 74 4.19 2.36 18.86
N MET A 75 4.03 1.14 19.38
CA MET A 75 4.85 -0.01 19.02
C MET A 75 4.75 -0.33 17.52
N LEU A 76 3.53 -0.40 16.97
CA LEU A 76 3.34 -0.63 15.54
C LEU A 76 3.95 0.49 14.68
N SER A 77 3.73 1.75 15.07
CA SER A 77 4.27 2.91 14.35
C SER A 77 5.80 2.91 14.34
N PHE A 78 6.42 2.55 15.46
CA PHE A 78 7.86 2.41 15.57
C PHE A 78 8.38 1.27 14.68
N THR A 79 7.72 0.11 14.66
CA THR A 79 8.09 -0.99 13.77
C THR A 79 8.01 -0.58 12.29
N CYS A 80 6.95 0.10 11.87
CA CYS A 80 6.83 0.61 10.51
C CYS A 80 7.93 1.64 10.18
N ALA A 81 8.23 2.55 11.10
CA ALA A 81 9.29 3.54 10.94
C ALA A 81 10.67 2.87 10.82
N TYR A 82 10.94 1.87 11.65
CA TYR A 82 12.17 1.07 11.60
C TYR A 82 12.31 0.35 10.25
N LEU A 83 11.27 -0.35 9.80
CA LEU A 83 11.28 -1.03 8.50
C LEU A 83 11.46 -0.04 7.35
N LYS A 84 10.79 1.11 7.39
CA LYS A 84 10.97 2.16 6.37
C LYS A 84 12.38 2.75 6.39
N ALA A 85 13.00 2.92 7.55
CA ALA A 85 14.34 3.48 7.68
C ALA A 85 15.45 2.53 7.18
N HIS A 86 15.31 1.22 7.44
CA HIS A 86 16.35 0.24 7.15
C HIS A 86 16.10 -0.59 5.86
N PHE A 87 14.83 -0.74 5.47
CA PHE A 87 14.39 -1.53 4.30
C PHE A 87 13.31 -0.76 3.50
N PRO A 88 13.61 0.46 3.02
CA PRO A 88 12.61 1.34 2.43
C PRO A 88 11.95 0.74 1.17
N ALA A 89 12.71 0.04 0.33
CA ALA A 89 12.18 -0.55 -0.89
C ALA A 89 11.22 -1.70 -0.60
N GLU A 90 11.63 -2.62 0.27
CA GLU A 90 10.83 -3.75 0.73
C GLU A 90 9.56 -3.28 1.44
N PHE A 91 9.70 -2.30 2.34
CA PHE A 91 8.58 -1.72 3.08
C PHE A 91 7.56 -1.06 2.16
N LEU A 92 7.99 -0.15 1.27
CA LEU A 92 7.07 0.55 0.37
C LEU A 92 6.41 -0.39 -0.64
N ALA A 93 7.14 -1.38 -1.15
CA ALA A 93 6.56 -2.42 -2.01
C ALA A 93 5.50 -3.25 -1.27
N ALA A 94 5.77 -3.63 -0.02
CA ALA A 94 4.81 -4.37 0.79
C ALA A 94 3.56 -3.54 1.13
N VAL A 95 3.72 -2.24 1.39
CA VAL A 95 2.58 -1.32 1.60
C VAL A 95 1.70 -1.28 0.34
N ILE A 96 2.30 -1.13 -0.85
CA ILE A 96 1.55 -1.12 -2.11
C ILE A 96 0.89 -2.48 -2.37
N ALA A 97 1.58 -3.59 -2.10
CA ALA A 97 1.04 -4.94 -2.26
C ALA A 97 -0.20 -5.19 -1.38
N ASN A 98 -0.23 -4.62 -0.17
CA ASN A 98 -1.40 -4.61 0.71
C ASN A 98 -2.46 -3.57 0.31
N GLN A 99 -2.42 -3.06 -0.93
CA GLN A 99 -3.31 -2.02 -1.48
C GLN A 99 -3.18 -0.66 -0.77
N GLY A 100 -2.13 -0.47 0.02
CA GLY A 100 -1.86 0.77 0.72
C GLY A 100 -2.87 1.04 1.83
N GLY A 101 -3.60 2.14 1.69
CA GLY A 101 -4.50 2.67 2.70
C GLY A 101 -5.18 3.92 2.16
N PHE A 102 -5.01 5.05 2.85
CA PHE A 102 -5.61 6.32 2.43
C PHE A 102 -5.04 6.89 1.12
N TYR A 103 -3.77 6.62 0.82
CA TYR A 103 -3.08 7.16 -0.36
C TYR A 103 -3.04 6.17 -1.53
N SER A 104 -3.00 6.71 -2.75
CA SER A 104 -2.83 5.90 -3.97
C SER A 104 -1.42 5.31 -4.07
N PRO A 105 -1.23 4.21 -4.84
CA PRO A 105 0.08 3.63 -5.13
C PRO A 105 1.12 4.65 -5.62
N TYR A 106 0.68 5.67 -6.36
CA TYR A 106 1.54 6.73 -6.86
C TYR A 106 2.24 7.52 -5.75
N ALA A 107 1.56 7.79 -4.64
CA ALA A 107 2.15 8.50 -3.50
C ALA A 107 3.32 7.72 -2.90
N TYR A 108 3.17 6.40 -2.74
CA TYR A 108 4.23 5.53 -2.23
C TYR A 108 5.39 5.39 -3.21
N LEU A 109 5.13 5.33 -4.51
CA LEU A 109 6.18 5.31 -5.54
C LEU A 109 6.94 6.65 -5.62
N SER A 110 6.24 7.78 -5.43
CA SER A 110 6.86 9.10 -5.33
C SER A 110 7.79 9.17 -4.11
N GLU A 111 7.33 8.66 -2.97
CA GLU A 111 8.14 8.54 -1.76
C GLU A 111 9.37 7.65 -1.99
N ALA A 112 9.20 6.49 -2.63
CA ALA A 112 10.31 5.60 -2.96
C ALA A 112 11.39 6.33 -3.77
N ARG A 113 11.00 7.14 -4.77
CA ARG A 113 11.95 7.97 -5.53
C ARG A 113 12.70 8.98 -4.65
N ARG A 114 12.04 9.58 -3.65
CA ARG A 114 12.71 10.48 -2.68
C ARG A 114 13.73 9.76 -1.81
N PHE A 115 13.54 8.47 -1.57
CA PHE A 115 14.53 7.59 -0.94
C PHE A 115 15.65 7.12 -1.90
N GLY A 116 15.68 7.61 -3.15
CA GLY A 116 16.66 7.20 -4.15
C GLY A 116 16.40 5.80 -4.74
N ILE A 117 15.20 5.25 -4.55
CA ILE A 117 14.85 3.91 -5.03
C ILE A 117 14.46 3.97 -6.51
N HIS A 118 15.05 3.08 -7.30
CA HIS A 118 14.75 2.90 -8.72
C HIS A 118 13.48 2.10 -8.90
N ILE A 119 12.50 2.70 -9.58
CA ILE A 119 11.23 2.04 -9.89
C ILE A 119 11.36 1.36 -11.24
N MET A 120 11.38 0.04 -11.22
CA MET A 120 11.47 -0.80 -12.41
C MET A 120 10.05 -1.12 -12.93
N PRO A 121 9.76 -0.92 -14.24
CA PRO A 121 8.45 -1.21 -14.83
C PRO A 121 8.12 -2.71 -14.75
N PRO A 122 6.86 -3.13 -15.00
CA PRO A 122 6.54 -4.55 -15.02
C PRO A 122 7.35 -5.27 -16.11
N HIS A 123 7.73 -6.52 -15.86
CA HIS A 123 8.54 -7.34 -16.76
C HIS A 123 8.03 -8.78 -16.76
N ILE A 124 7.83 -9.37 -17.93
CA ILE A 124 7.17 -10.67 -18.05
C ILE A 124 7.86 -11.79 -17.24
N ASN A 125 9.19 -11.89 -17.31
CA ASN A 125 10.01 -12.87 -16.57
C ASN A 125 10.42 -12.48 -15.14
N ARG A 126 10.21 -11.23 -14.69
CA ARG A 126 10.80 -10.74 -13.43
C ARG A 126 9.77 -10.20 -12.45
N SER A 127 8.65 -9.68 -12.94
CA SER A 127 7.53 -9.25 -12.09
C SER A 127 6.77 -10.42 -11.50
N PHE A 128 6.19 -10.20 -10.32
CA PHE A 128 5.24 -11.12 -9.69
C PHE A 128 3.86 -10.48 -9.68
N ARG A 129 2.87 -11.14 -9.08
CA ARG A 129 1.55 -10.53 -8.83
C ARG A 129 1.70 -9.19 -8.10
N GLU A 130 2.42 -9.22 -6.98
CA GLU A 130 2.65 -8.07 -6.10
C GLU A 130 3.93 -7.31 -6.45
N TYR A 131 4.01 -6.07 -5.97
CA TYR A 131 5.24 -5.29 -6.01
C TYR A 131 6.32 -5.98 -5.18
N ARG A 132 7.56 -5.96 -5.67
CA ARG A 132 8.71 -6.48 -4.92
C ARG A 132 9.81 -5.45 -4.82
N GLY A 133 10.15 -5.09 -3.60
CA GLY A 133 11.30 -4.28 -3.27
C GLY A 133 12.51 -5.15 -2.97
N ARG A 134 13.70 -4.69 -3.36
CA ARG A 134 14.98 -5.25 -2.93
C ARG A 134 16.03 -4.16 -2.97
N LYS A 135 16.65 -3.86 -1.82
CA LYS A 135 17.71 -2.83 -1.70
C LYS A 135 17.27 -1.46 -2.23
N ASP A 136 17.83 -1.04 -3.36
CA ASP A 136 17.65 0.25 -4.01
C ASP A 136 16.62 0.21 -5.15
N ARG A 137 15.85 -0.89 -5.29
CA ARG A 137 14.94 -1.09 -6.41
C ARG A 137 13.58 -1.61 -5.99
N ILE A 138 12.52 -1.16 -6.68
CA ILE A 138 11.18 -1.73 -6.60
C ILE A 138 10.77 -2.14 -8.01
N ARG A 139 10.44 -3.43 -8.21
CA ARG A 139 9.83 -3.92 -9.44
C ARG A 139 8.31 -3.90 -9.30
N MET A 140 7.64 -3.23 -10.24
CA MET A 140 6.19 -3.21 -10.30
C MET A 140 5.63 -4.63 -10.49
N GLY A 141 4.60 -4.96 -9.71
CA GLY A 141 3.84 -6.20 -9.87
C GLY A 141 2.81 -6.11 -10.99
N PHE A 142 2.35 -7.25 -11.48
CA PHE A 142 1.28 -7.32 -12.48
C PHE A 142 -0.04 -6.72 -11.96
N MET A 143 -0.24 -6.65 -10.64
CA MET A 143 -1.38 -5.93 -10.03
C MET A 143 -1.44 -4.44 -10.38
N ALA A 144 -0.34 -3.86 -10.87
CA ALA A 144 -0.31 -2.46 -11.32
C ALA A 144 -0.97 -2.25 -12.69
N ILE A 145 -1.15 -3.32 -13.47
CA ILE A 145 -1.63 -3.25 -14.85
C ILE A 145 -3.15 -3.23 -14.84
N HIS A 146 -3.71 -2.10 -15.27
CA HIS A 146 -5.15 -1.93 -15.37
C HIS A 146 -5.75 -2.93 -16.38
N ASN A 147 -6.92 -3.49 -16.07
CA ASN A 147 -7.64 -4.50 -16.86
C ASN A 147 -6.96 -5.86 -17.02
N LEU A 148 -5.82 -6.12 -16.37
CA LEU A 148 -5.21 -7.45 -16.38
C LEU A 148 -5.91 -8.38 -15.39
N GLN A 149 -6.47 -9.49 -15.87
CA GLN A 149 -7.22 -10.41 -15.03
C GLN A 149 -6.32 -11.22 -14.09
N ALA A 150 -6.80 -11.51 -12.88
CA ALA A 150 -6.08 -12.33 -11.91
C ALA A 150 -5.76 -13.73 -12.45
N LYS A 151 -6.68 -14.32 -13.24
CA LYS A 151 -6.48 -15.60 -13.91
C LYS A 151 -5.31 -15.56 -14.90
N ALA A 152 -5.20 -14.49 -15.69
CA ALA A 152 -4.08 -14.33 -16.62
C ALA A 152 -2.74 -14.25 -15.87
N ILE A 153 -2.69 -13.53 -14.75
CA ILE A 153 -1.49 -13.47 -13.89
C ILE A 153 -1.11 -14.87 -13.41
N ASP A 154 -2.07 -15.68 -12.95
CA ASP A 154 -1.82 -17.05 -12.49
C ASP A 154 -1.31 -17.95 -13.62
N THR A 155 -1.91 -17.87 -14.81
CA THR A 155 -1.44 -18.61 -16.00
C THR A 155 0.02 -18.27 -16.30
N ILE A 156 0.35 -16.97 -16.37
CA ILE A 156 1.72 -16.51 -16.67
C ILE A 156 2.73 -17.00 -15.63
N LEU A 157 2.40 -16.89 -14.34
CA LEU A 157 3.29 -17.31 -13.26
C LEU A 157 3.44 -18.83 -13.19
N ASN A 158 2.41 -19.59 -13.54
CA ASN A 158 2.48 -21.04 -13.64
C ASN A 158 3.33 -21.49 -14.82
N GLU A 159 3.13 -20.91 -16.01
CA GLU A 159 3.94 -21.21 -17.19
C GLU A 159 5.42 -20.88 -16.99
N ARG A 160 5.74 -19.81 -16.25
CA ARG A 160 7.13 -19.48 -15.91
C ARG A 160 7.85 -20.53 -15.06
N LYS A 161 7.14 -21.47 -14.43
CA LYS A 161 7.77 -22.58 -13.69
C LYS A 161 8.51 -23.54 -14.62
N SER A 162 8.13 -23.62 -15.89
CA SER A 162 8.85 -24.42 -16.91
C SER A 162 10.07 -23.69 -17.49
N GLY A 163 10.27 -22.42 -17.16
CA GLY A 163 11.40 -21.60 -17.59
C GLY A 163 10.99 -20.18 -17.95
N ASP A 164 11.95 -19.26 -17.97
CA ASP A 164 11.76 -17.89 -18.46
C ASP A 164 11.32 -17.91 -19.94
N PHE A 165 10.52 -16.93 -20.34
CA PHE A 165 10.17 -16.73 -21.75
C PHE A 165 11.37 -16.15 -22.50
N VAL A 166 11.67 -16.70 -23.68
CA VAL A 166 12.84 -16.27 -24.48
C VAL A 166 12.50 -15.20 -25.51
N SER A 167 11.24 -15.08 -25.92
CA SER A 167 10.76 -14.11 -26.91
C SER A 167 9.26 -13.85 -26.75
N LEU A 168 8.73 -12.84 -27.45
CA LEU A 168 7.30 -12.59 -27.54
C LEU A 168 6.56 -13.79 -28.17
N ALA A 169 7.16 -14.43 -29.18
CA ALA A 169 6.56 -15.59 -29.84
C ALA A 169 6.47 -16.79 -28.88
N ASP A 170 7.52 -17.04 -28.10
CA ASP A 170 7.53 -18.09 -27.07
C ASP A 170 6.45 -17.85 -26.01
N PHE A 171 6.31 -16.60 -25.56
CA PHE A 171 5.23 -16.22 -24.63
C PHE A 171 3.85 -16.51 -25.21
N LEU A 172 3.57 -16.04 -26.44
CA LEU A 172 2.27 -16.19 -27.08
C LEU A 172 1.91 -17.66 -27.38
N ALA A 173 2.92 -18.49 -27.67
CA ALA A 173 2.72 -19.93 -27.89
C ALA A 173 2.43 -20.71 -26.60
N ARG A 174 3.08 -20.34 -25.48
CA ARG A 174 2.97 -21.04 -24.19
C ARG A 174 1.80 -20.58 -23.34
N VAL A 175 1.43 -19.30 -23.41
CA VAL A 175 0.49 -18.68 -22.46
C VAL A 175 -0.89 -18.49 -23.10
N ASP A 176 -1.83 -19.31 -22.66
CA ASP A 176 -3.23 -19.23 -23.08
C ASP A 176 -3.99 -18.16 -22.28
N ILE A 177 -3.99 -16.93 -22.80
CA ILE A 177 -4.72 -15.77 -22.25
C ILE A 177 -5.52 -15.07 -23.37
N GLY A 178 -6.53 -14.29 -23.00
CA GLY A 178 -7.30 -13.54 -23.98
C GLY A 178 -6.52 -12.36 -24.58
N LEU A 179 -6.93 -11.93 -25.79
CA LEU A 179 -6.36 -10.76 -26.48
C LEU A 179 -6.33 -9.51 -25.57
N SER A 180 -7.39 -9.27 -24.79
CA SER A 180 -7.47 -8.13 -23.87
C SER A 180 -6.30 -8.11 -22.86
N ASP A 181 -6.00 -9.26 -22.24
CA ASP A 181 -4.91 -9.38 -21.27
C ASP A 181 -3.53 -9.27 -21.94
N ALA A 182 -3.37 -9.89 -23.11
CA ALA A 182 -2.13 -9.79 -23.88
C ALA A 182 -1.83 -8.34 -24.31
N MET A 183 -2.85 -7.59 -24.72
CA MET A 183 -2.73 -6.17 -25.04
C MET A 183 -2.43 -5.34 -23.79
N ALA A 184 -3.03 -5.64 -22.65
CA ALA A 184 -2.73 -4.96 -21.38
C ALA A 184 -1.26 -5.14 -20.97
N LEU A 185 -0.72 -6.36 -21.06
CA LEU A 185 0.69 -6.66 -20.79
C LEU A 185 1.64 -5.91 -21.73
N THR A 186 1.28 -5.88 -23.02
CA THR A 186 2.09 -5.19 -24.04
C THR A 186 2.10 -3.70 -23.82
N ASN A 187 0.94 -3.08 -23.57
CA ASN A 187 0.81 -1.65 -23.30
C ASN A 187 1.47 -1.23 -21.99
N ALA A 188 1.57 -2.14 -21.02
CA ALA A 188 2.33 -1.91 -19.78
C ALA A 188 3.86 -2.03 -19.98
N GLY A 189 4.34 -2.40 -21.17
CA GLY A 189 5.76 -2.51 -21.48
C GLY A 189 6.44 -3.77 -20.95
N CYS A 190 5.68 -4.84 -20.65
CA CYS A 190 6.22 -6.06 -20.02
C CYS A 190 7.30 -6.78 -20.84
N PHE A 191 7.35 -6.52 -22.14
CA PHE A 191 8.25 -7.16 -23.12
C PHE A 191 9.42 -6.27 -23.54
N ALA A 192 9.53 -5.03 -23.03
CA ALA A 192 10.52 -4.07 -23.51
C ALA A 192 11.98 -4.53 -23.31
N GLU A 193 12.29 -5.19 -22.19
CA GLU A 193 13.63 -5.77 -21.97
C GLU A 193 13.80 -7.13 -22.69
N LEU A 194 12.72 -7.81 -23.06
CA LEU A 194 12.75 -9.10 -23.77
C LEU A 194 12.99 -8.92 -25.27
N GLU A 195 12.42 -7.87 -25.86
CA GLU A 195 12.47 -7.55 -27.28
C GLU A 195 13.01 -6.12 -27.47
N PRO A 196 14.29 -5.85 -27.14
CA PRO A 196 14.85 -4.49 -27.13
C PRO A 196 14.91 -3.84 -28.52
N GLU A 197 14.97 -4.65 -29.57
CA GLU A 197 15.07 -4.22 -30.97
C GLU A 197 13.70 -3.91 -31.60
N ILE A 198 12.60 -4.16 -30.88
CA ILE A 198 11.24 -4.08 -31.41
C ILE A 198 10.50 -2.93 -30.71
N THR A 199 9.86 -2.08 -31.49
CA THR A 199 9.08 -0.98 -30.90
C THR A 199 7.85 -1.52 -30.18
N HIS A 200 7.39 -0.82 -29.13
CA HIS A 200 6.15 -1.17 -28.43
C HIS A 200 4.96 -1.38 -29.39
N LYS A 201 4.84 -0.54 -30.43
CA LYS A 201 3.78 -0.64 -31.44
C LYS A 201 3.86 -1.95 -32.22
N ASP A 202 5.07 -2.36 -32.59
CA ASP A 202 5.29 -3.62 -33.30
C ASP A 202 4.98 -4.82 -32.40
N ILE A 203 5.37 -4.78 -31.12
CA ILE A 203 5.00 -5.83 -30.14
C ILE A 203 3.48 -5.94 -30.02
N ALA A 204 2.79 -4.81 -29.90
CA ALA A 204 1.33 -4.75 -29.80
C ALA A 204 0.65 -5.30 -31.08
N PHE A 205 1.16 -4.91 -32.25
CA PHE A 205 0.67 -5.39 -33.54
C PHE A 205 0.87 -6.91 -33.67
N ARG A 206 2.04 -7.43 -33.31
CA ARG A 206 2.35 -8.88 -33.36
C ARG A 206 1.46 -9.68 -32.43
N ALA A 207 1.25 -9.20 -31.20
CA ALA A 207 0.34 -9.82 -30.25
C ALA A 207 -1.10 -9.81 -30.79
N ALA A 208 -1.59 -8.67 -31.28
CA ALA A 208 -2.93 -8.58 -31.85
C ALA A 208 -3.11 -9.52 -33.05
N HIS A 209 -2.14 -9.54 -33.95
CA HIS A 209 -2.13 -10.40 -35.13
C HIS A 209 -2.22 -11.88 -34.74
N PHE A 210 -1.41 -12.33 -33.76
CA PHE A 210 -1.45 -13.71 -33.26
C PHE A 210 -2.86 -14.14 -32.83
N TYR A 211 -3.55 -13.34 -32.03
CA TYR A 211 -4.87 -13.69 -31.50
C TYR A 211 -6.01 -13.54 -32.53
N LEU A 212 -5.81 -12.75 -33.59
CA LEU A 212 -6.81 -12.58 -34.65
C LEU A 212 -6.69 -13.65 -35.75
N GLN A 213 -5.56 -14.36 -35.84
CA GLN A 213 -5.28 -15.39 -36.84
C GLN A 213 -5.84 -16.79 -36.53
N ASN A 214 -6.79 -16.93 -35.60
CA ASN A 214 -7.31 -18.20 -35.06
C ASN A 214 -7.75 -19.27 -36.10
N GLU A 215 -6.80 -19.99 -36.71
CA GLU A 215 -6.92 -21.39 -37.17
C GLU A 215 -5.61 -22.18 -36.96
N SER A 216 -4.44 -21.54 -36.89
CA SER A 216 -3.17 -22.22 -36.62
C SER A 216 -2.27 -21.40 -35.68
N ARG A 217 -1.89 -21.98 -34.53
CA ARG A 217 -0.90 -21.42 -33.59
C ARG A 217 0.52 -21.61 -34.14
N GLU A 218 0.76 -21.21 -35.39
CA GLU A 218 2.09 -21.28 -35.99
C GLU A 218 3.00 -20.14 -35.51
N PRO A 219 4.32 -20.37 -35.44
CA PRO A 219 5.27 -19.34 -35.03
C PRO A 219 5.20 -18.11 -35.94
N LEU A 220 5.16 -16.94 -35.30
CA LEU A 220 5.01 -15.63 -35.91
C LEU A 220 6.01 -15.36 -37.07
N THR A 221 5.54 -15.45 -38.32
CA THR A 221 6.19 -14.85 -39.49
C THR A 221 5.51 -13.51 -39.80
N VAL A 222 5.75 -12.50 -38.97
CA VAL A 222 5.09 -11.18 -39.16
C VAL A 222 5.93 -10.30 -40.08
N PRO A 223 5.34 -9.66 -41.12
CA PRO A 223 6.05 -8.66 -41.91
C PRO A 223 6.54 -7.54 -40.98
N ARG A 224 7.80 -7.14 -41.13
CA ARG A 224 8.32 -5.95 -40.43
C ARG A 224 7.49 -4.77 -40.91
N LEU A 225 6.88 -4.02 -40.00
CA LEU A 225 6.21 -2.75 -40.32
C LEU A 225 7.25 -1.85 -40.98
N GLN A 226 7.31 -1.83 -42.30
CA GLN A 226 8.11 -0.88 -43.03
C GLN A 226 7.54 0.49 -42.74
N ALA A 227 8.41 1.44 -42.41
CA ALA A 227 8.05 2.83 -42.21
C ALA A 227 7.17 3.26 -43.40
N ILE A 228 5.94 3.69 -43.10
CA ILE A 228 5.03 4.25 -44.09
C ILE A 228 5.78 5.39 -44.78
N CYS A 229 6.12 5.20 -46.05
CA CYS A 229 6.73 6.22 -46.90
C CYS A 229 5.90 7.51 -46.78
N PRO A 230 6.54 8.70 -46.68
CA PRO A 230 5.79 9.94 -46.68
C PRO A 230 5.05 10.05 -48.01
N VAL A 231 3.73 10.23 -47.91
CA VAL A 231 2.85 10.56 -49.04
C VAL A 231 3.47 11.71 -49.81
N LYS A 232 3.83 11.48 -51.08
CA LYS A 232 4.26 12.56 -51.98
C LYS A 232 3.16 13.62 -51.99
N LYS A 233 3.46 14.82 -51.50
CA LYS A 233 2.63 16.00 -51.76
C LYS A 233 2.54 16.14 -53.29
N ASN A 234 1.33 16.01 -53.83
CA ASN A 234 1.05 16.42 -55.20
C ASN A 234 1.21 17.96 -55.27
N GLU A 235 2.39 18.40 -55.68
CA GLU A 235 2.56 19.73 -56.27
C GLU A 235 2.02 19.66 -57.71
N ASN A 236 0.74 20.02 -57.88
CA ASN A 236 0.20 20.49 -59.14
C ASN A 236 -1.13 21.21 -58.87
N LEU A 237 -1.03 22.48 -58.51
CA LEU A 237 -2.04 23.49 -58.82
C LEU A 237 -1.29 24.68 -59.44
N LYS A 238 -1.37 24.78 -60.77
CA LYS A 238 -1.29 26.04 -61.51
C LYS A 238 -2.68 26.30 -62.06
#